data_AF-A0A256IAS0-F1
#
_entry.id   AF-A0A256IAS0-F1
#
_cell.length_a   1.000
_cell.length_b   1.000
_cell.length_c   1.000
_cell.angle_alpha   90.00
_cell.angle_beta   90.00
_cell.angle_gamma   90.00
#
_symmetry.space_group_name_H-M   'P 1'
#
loop_
_entity.id
_entity.type
_entity.pdbx_description
1 polymer ?
#
loop_
_entity_poly.entity_id
_entity_poly.type
_entity_poly.pdbx_seq_one_letter_code
_entity_poly.pdbx_strand_id
1 'polypeptide(L)'
;MTDPSDDPVDPATTADPAGGDDPVTADDPAAATDSASIDDPATADDPVTADDPAPRDGSRRDSIPTAIAAAVGLGVLGPVLAVLGGQGIFLVDAAVGGLPLAVSVILTLIVGQYVAFGGLAVGYLAWRGFDRTGIVSYLGVRRPSLTEVGLVVGGWVVIVITLLVVSSVVQLLGAETASNQSAEVAMANPTIIPLFVVAMFLVVGPCEEILYRGVVQGRLRESLPAAPAIAIASGIFAFIHVMALTGGVSGRLTTVAILFFPSLVFGAVYEYTGNLVVPALLHSLHNAVIFTLLYVTVTYGDELEGMAEGGSTLAETGAALLPLLPA
;
A
#
# COMPACT_ATOMS: atom_id res chain seq x y z
N MET A 1 -48.49 40.82 -35.04
CA MET A 1 -48.83 39.56 -34.34
C MET A 1 -48.06 39.59 -33.01
N THR A 2 -48.25 40.56 -32.11
CA THR A 2 -49.32 40.71 -31.08
C THR A 2 -49.53 39.46 -30.22
N ASP A 3 -48.66 39.29 -29.21
CA ASP A 3 -48.88 39.33 -27.74
C ASP A 3 -50.27 38.94 -27.13
N PRO A 4 -50.42 38.86 -25.80
CA PRO A 4 -50.50 37.68 -24.92
C PRO A 4 -51.90 37.56 -24.25
N SER A 5 -52.13 36.59 -23.34
CA SER A 5 -53.21 36.65 -22.32
C SER A 5 -52.93 35.62 -21.23
N ASP A 6 -52.20 36.02 -20.18
CA ASP A 6 -52.68 36.22 -18.80
C ASP A 6 -54.19 36.33 -18.50
N ASP A 7 -54.50 35.75 -17.33
CA ASP A 7 -55.49 36.13 -16.29
C ASP A 7 -56.99 35.77 -16.45
N PRO A 8 -57.83 35.78 -15.37
CA PRO A 8 -57.57 35.96 -13.91
C PRO A 8 -58.47 35.09 -12.94
N VAL A 9 -58.37 35.38 -11.63
CA VAL A 9 -59.45 35.45 -10.58
C VAL A 9 -59.43 34.42 -9.41
N ASP A 10 -58.95 34.93 -8.26
CA ASP A 10 -59.16 34.57 -6.82
C ASP A 10 -60.62 34.91 -6.36
N PRO A 11 -61.07 35.00 -5.08
CA PRO A 11 -60.77 34.36 -3.79
C PRO A 11 -62.07 33.83 -3.08
N ALA A 12 -61.98 33.25 -1.87
CA ALA A 12 -62.95 33.39 -0.76
C ALA A 12 -62.62 32.39 0.39
N THR A 13 -62.01 32.78 1.52
CA THR A 13 -62.53 33.46 2.73
C THR A 13 -62.67 32.51 3.93
N THR A 14 -61.92 32.84 5.00
CA THR A 14 -62.34 33.06 6.42
C THR A 14 -63.20 31.98 7.09
N ALA A 15 -63.08 31.62 8.37
CA ALA A 15 -62.58 32.32 9.54
C ALA A 15 -62.40 31.30 10.69
N ASP A 16 -61.50 31.63 11.60
CA ASP A 16 -61.45 31.20 12.99
C ASP A 16 -62.74 31.61 13.76
N PRO A 17 -63.05 31.02 14.92
CA PRO A 17 -62.63 31.74 16.13
C PRO A 17 -62.13 30.85 17.28
N ALA A 18 -60.98 31.27 17.82
CA ALA A 18 -60.62 31.49 19.21
C ALA A 18 -61.65 31.17 20.32
N GLY A 19 -61.12 30.60 21.42
CA GLY A 19 -61.32 31.17 22.75
C GLY A 19 -61.61 30.18 23.90
N GLY A 20 -60.74 30.21 24.92
CA GLY A 20 -61.21 30.13 26.31
C GLY A 20 -60.65 29.01 27.21
N ASP A 21 -59.56 29.35 27.91
CA ASP A 21 -59.37 29.27 29.37
C ASP A 21 -59.49 27.92 30.16
N ASP A 22 -58.34 27.57 30.75
CA ASP A 22 -58.01 26.89 32.04
C ASP A 22 -59.00 27.11 33.24
N PRO A 23 -58.84 26.56 34.49
CA PRO A 23 -57.84 25.64 35.10
C PRO A 23 -58.41 24.60 36.15
N VAL A 24 -57.50 23.97 36.91
CA VAL A 24 -57.59 23.45 38.33
C VAL A 24 -58.19 22.05 38.57
N THR A 25 -57.38 21.13 39.14
CA THR A 25 -57.45 20.69 40.57
C THR A 25 -56.27 19.77 40.91
N ALA A 26 -55.53 20.15 41.95
CA ALA A 26 -54.64 19.30 42.73
C ALA A 26 -55.41 18.70 43.91
N ASP A 27 -55.01 17.51 44.38
CA ASP A 27 -54.91 17.18 45.81
C ASP A 27 -54.09 15.89 46.03
N ASP A 28 -53.08 16.03 46.89
CA ASP A 28 -52.18 15.05 47.55
C ASP A 28 -52.96 14.37 48.75
N PRO A 29 -52.45 13.54 49.73
CA PRO A 29 -51.05 13.33 50.14
C PRO A 29 -50.60 11.98 50.78
N ALA A 30 -49.26 11.88 50.94
CA ALA A 30 -48.45 11.40 52.08
C ALA A 30 -48.46 9.95 52.63
N ALA A 31 -47.25 9.36 52.75
CA ALA A 31 -46.57 8.87 54.00
C ALA A 31 -45.30 8.03 53.62
N ALA A 32 -44.06 8.47 53.88
CA ALA A 32 -43.21 8.17 55.06
C ALA A 32 -43.32 6.69 55.52
N THR A 33 -42.30 5.82 55.54
CA THR A 33 -40.95 5.80 56.16
C THR A 33 -40.18 4.60 55.54
N ASP A 34 -38.85 4.52 55.45
CA ASP A 34 -37.95 4.21 56.57
C ASP A 34 -36.46 4.17 56.12
N SER A 35 -35.58 4.14 57.10
CA SER A 35 -34.20 4.61 57.07
C SER A 35 -33.14 3.55 56.72
N ALA A 36 -31.98 4.08 56.27
CA ALA A 36 -30.65 3.52 56.03
C ALA A 36 -30.17 2.28 56.83
N SER A 37 -29.32 1.43 56.20
CA SER A 37 -27.88 1.30 56.54
C SER A 37 -27.16 0.10 55.86
N ILE A 38 -26.01 0.38 55.19
CA ILE A 38 -24.70 -0.36 55.25
C ILE A 38 -24.64 -1.74 54.52
N ASP A 39 -23.73 -2.14 53.61
CA ASP A 39 -22.31 -1.85 53.29
C ASP A 39 -21.95 -2.21 51.80
N ASP A 40 -20.90 -1.57 51.26
CA ASP A 40 -20.23 -1.63 49.92
C ASP A 40 -19.36 -2.91 49.70
N PRO A 41 -18.55 -3.15 48.63
CA PRO A 41 -18.49 -2.69 47.21
C PRO A 41 -18.35 -3.86 46.18
N ALA A 42 -18.54 -3.60 44.87
CA ALA A 42 -17.67 -4.13 43.79
C ALA A 42 -18.11 -3.69 42.37
N THR A 43 -17.20 -2.98 41.70
CA THR A 43 -16.95 -2.94 40.24
C THR A 43 -18.12 -2.65 39.31
N ALA A 44 -18.17 -1.41 38.83
CA ALA A 44 -18.78 -1.06 37.56
C ALA A 44 -17.95 -1.69 36.42
N ASP A 45 -18.43 -2.79 35.85
CA ASP A 45 -18.04 -3.23 34.51
C ASP A 45 -18.98 -2.56 33.50
N ASP A 46 -18.43 -1.63 32.73
CA ASP A 46 -19.06 -1.09 31.52
C ASP A 46 -19.26 -2.23 30.49
N PRO A 47 -20.43 -2.35 29.86
CA PRO A 47 -20.61 -3.27 28.75
C PRO A 47 -19.97 -2.67 27.49
N VAL A 48 -18.77 -3.13 27.14
CA VAL A 48 -18.19 -2.91 25.80
C VAL A 48 -19.06 -3.67 24.79
N THR A 49 -19.88 -2.93 24.03
CA THR A 49 -20.52 -3.43 22.81
C THR A 49 -20.37 -2.41 21.69
N ALA A 50 -19.56 -2.77 20.70
CA ALA A 50 -19.69 -2.29 19.32
C ALA A 50 -19.03 -3.33 18.40
N ASP A 51 -19.84 -4.33 18.05
CA ASP A 51 -19.86 -5.19 16.86
C ASP A 51 -18.62 -5.21 15.95
N ASP A 52 -17.79 -6.24 16.14
CA ASP A 52 -16.97 -6.81 15.06
C ASP A 52 -17.89 -7.76 14.26
N PRO A 53 -18.10 -7.58 12.94
CA PRO A 53 -18.97 -8.46 12.18
C PRO A 53 -18.42 -9.89 12.22
N ALA A 54 -19.14 -10.79 12.89
CA ALA A 54 -18.80 -12.19 12.99
C ALA A 54 -18.58 -12.82 11.59
N PRO A 55 -17.48 -13.56 11.36
CA PRO A 55 -17.25 -14.23 10.08
C PRO A 55 -18.34 -15.26 9.79
N ARG A 56 -19.02 -15.08 8.66
CA ARG A 56 -19.91 -16.08 8.08
C ARG A 56 -19.08 -17.08 7.28
N ASP A 57 -18.71 -18.19 7.90
CA ASP A 57 -18.63 -19.54 7.32
C ASP A 57 -17.99 -20.49 8.36
N GLY A 58 -18.51 -21.70 8.49
CA GLY A 58 -18.07 -22.75 9.43
C GLY A 58 -16.70 -23.37 9.10
N SER A 59 -15.81 -22.62 8.43
CA SER A 59 -14.42 -23.04 8.25
C SER A 59 -13.71 -22.95 9.60
N ARG A 60 -13.17 -24.07 10.07
CA ARG A 60 -12.34 -24.14 11.27
C ARG A 60 -11.21 -23.12 11.11
N ARG A 61 -11.20 -22.03 11.91
CA ARG A 61 -10.09 -21.07 11.91
C ARG A 61 -8.79 -21.84 12.06
N ASP A 62 -7.89 -21.68 11.09
CA ASP A 62 -6.57 -22.29 11.15
C ASP A 62 -5.87 -21.81 12.42
N SER A 63 -5.13 -22.71 13.07
CA SER A 63 -4.35 -22.34 14.25
C SER A 63 -3.31 -21.28 13.88
N ILE A 64 -2.96 -20.38 14.81
CA ILE A 64 -1.94 -19.35 14.59
C ILE A 64 -0.63 -19.94 14.01
N PRO A 65 -0.08 -21.06 14.53
CA PRO A 65 1.10 -21.69 13.93
C PRO A 65 0.90 -22.11 12.47
N THR A 66 -0.27 -22.63 12.12
CA THR A 66 -0.61 -23.02 10.74
C THR A 66 -0.65 -21.80 9.82
N ALA A 67 -1.24 -20.70 10.26
CA ALA A 67 -1.29 -19.45 9.50
C ALA A 67 0.11 -18.88 9.26
N ILE A 68 0.96 -18.84 10.30
CA ILE A 68 2.34 -18.39 10.21
C ILE A 68 3.15 -19.30 9.27
N ALA A 69 3.04 -20.62 9.42
CA ALA A 69 3.75 -21.57 8.57
C ALA A 69 3.33 -21.46 7.10
N ALA A 70 2.03 -21.28 6.83
CA ALA A 70 1.54 -21.05 5.47
C ALA A 70 2.07 -19.72 4.90
N ALA A 71 2.02 -18.63 5.68
CA ALA A 71 2.50 -17.32 5.28
C ALA A 71 4.00 -17.32 4.95
N VAL A 72 4.83 -17.92 5.80
CA VAL A 72 6.27 -18.07 5.56
C VAL A 72 6.53 -18.98 4.36
N GLY A 73 5.86 -20.14 4.30
CA GLY A 73 6.01 -21.09 3.20
C GLY A 73 5.69 -20.48 1.84
N LEU A 74 4.55 -19.80 1.72
CA LEU A 74 4.13 -19.14 0.48
C LEU A 74 5.02 -17.94 0.13
N GLY A 75 5.36 -17.12 1.13
CA GLY A 75 6.21 -15.95 0.94
C GLY A 75 7.62 -16.27 0.46
N VAL A 76 8.17 -17.42 0.88
CA VAL A 76 9.48 -17.92 0.43
C VAL A 76 9.38 -18.70 -0.90
N LEU A 77 8.31 -19.47 -1.09
CA LEU A 77 8.15 -20.32 -2.28
C LEU A 77 8.09 -19.50 -3.57
N GLY A 78 7.45 -18.32 -3.57
CA GLY A 78 7.42 -17.43 -4.74
C GLY A 78 8.82 -17.10 -5.28
N PRO A 79 9.69 -16.46 -4.48
CA PRO A 79 11.09 -16.19 -4.86
C PRO A 79 11.87 -17.43 -5.28
N VAL A 80 11.67 -18.58 -4.62
CA VAL A 80 12.32 -19.85 -5.02
C VAL A 80 11.89 -20.25 -6.43
N LEU A 81 10.59 -20.22 -6.73
CA LEU A 81 10.06 -20.51 -8.06
C LEU A 81 10.58 -19.50 -9.11
N ALA A 82 10.69 -18.22 -8.75
CA ALA A 82 11.23 -17.19 -9.63
C ALA A 82 12.70 -17.44 -9.96
N VAL A 83 13.53 -17.78 -8.97
CA VAL A 83 14.94 -18.13 -9.18
C VAL A 83 15.08 -19.36 -10.07
N LEU A 84 14.33 -20.44 -9.79
CA LEU A 84 14.35 -21.65 -10.61
C LEU A 84 13.90 -21.38 -12.05
N GLY A 85 12.85 -20.58 -12.22
CA GLY A 85 12.36 -20.14 -13.52
C GLY A 85 13.40 -19.30 -14.28
N GLY A 86 14.09 -18.40 -13.59
CA GLY A 86 15.20 -17.62 -14.14
C GLY A 86 16.36 -18.51 -14.61
N GLN A 87 16.71 -19.57 -13.88
CA GLN A 87 17.69 -20.56 -14.36
C GLN A 87 17.22 -21.27 -15.63
N GLY A 88 15.93 -21.61 -15.72
CA GLY A 88 15.35 -22.15 -16.95
C GLY A 88 15.49 -21.22 -18.15
N ILE A 89 15.24 -19.92 -17.96
CA ILE A 89 15.41 -18.90 -18.99
C ILE A 89 16.88 -18.77 -19.40
N PHE A 90 17.79 -18.76 -18.43
CA PHE A 90 19.23 -18.74 -18.70
C PHE A 90 19.69 -19.94 -19.54
N LEU A 91 19.17 -21.14 -19.29
CA LEU A 91 19.48 -22.32 -20.10
C LEU A 91 18.93 -22.20 -21.53
N VAL A 92 17.73 -21.63 -21.69
CA VAL A 92 17.16 -21.36 -23.02
C VAL A 92 18.00 -20.34 -23.76
N ASP A 93 18.38 -19.24 -23.10
CA ASP A 93 19.26 -18.20 -23.62
C ASP A 93 20.56 -18.77 -24.18
N ALA A 94 21.24 -19.60 -23.37
CA ALA A 94 22.46 -20.29 -23.78
C ALA A 94 22.23 -21.25 -24.96
N ALA A 95 21.12 -21.99 -24.97
CA ALA A 95 20.83 -22.98 -26.01
C ALA A 95 20.51 -22.35 -27.38
N VAL A 96 19.93 -21.15 -27.41
CA VAL A 96 19.58 -20.45 -28.67
C VAL A 96 20.67 -19.50 -29.14
N GLY A 97 21.80 -19.42 -28.44
CA GLY A 97 22.95 -18.58 -28.81
C GLY A 97 22.84 -17.11 -28.37
N GLY A 98 22.01 -16.82 -27.37
CA GLY A 98 21.80 -15.50 -26.79
C GLY A 98 20.50 -14.84 -27.27
N LEU A 99 19.67 -14.43 -26.31
CA LEU A 99 18.47 -13.66 -26.49
C LEU A 99 18.78 -12.16 -26.45
N PRO A 100 18.01 -11.33 -27.16
CA PRO A 100 18.02 -9.90 -26.91
C PRO A 100 17.67 -9.62 -25.44
N LEU A 101 18.37 -8.67 -24.80
CA LEU A 101 18.17 -8.33 -23.39
C LEU A 101 16.69 -8.09 -23.05
N ALA A 102 15.98 -7.33 -23.88
CA ALA A 102 14.56 -7.06 -23.68
C ALA A 102 13.70 -8.33 -23.65
N VAL A 103 14.01 -9.32 -24.50
CA VAL A 103 13.31 -10.61 -24.51
C VAL A 103 13.60 -11.38 -23.22
N SER A 104 14.87 -11.45 -22.80
CA SER A 104 15.26 -12.13 -21.56
C SER A 104 14.59 -11.49 -20.32
N VAL A 105 14.55 -10.16 -20.26
CA VAL A 105 13.87 -9.41 -19.18
C VAL A 105 12.36 -9.69 -19.19
N ILE A 106 11.71 -9.65 -20.36
CA ILE A 106 10.26 -9.93 -20.46
C ILE A 106 9.95 -11.37 -20.02
N LEU A 107 10.72 -12.35 -20.46
CA LEU A 107 10.55 -13.74 -20.04
C LEU A 107 10.75 -13.90 -18.53
N THR A 108 11.76 -13.23 -17.97
CA THR A 108 12.05 -13.28 -16.53
C THR A 108 10.94 -12.63 -15.72
N LEU A 109 10.37 -11.52 -16.19
CA LEU A 109 9.21 -10.89 -15.58
C LEU A 109 7.98 -11.80 -15.65
N ILE A 110 7.70 -12.43 -16.80
CA ILE A 110 6.55 -13.33 -16.93
C ILE A 110 6.69 -14.52 -15.98
N VAL A 111 7.84 -15.20 -15.99
CA VAL A 111 8.05 -16.39 -15.17
C VAL A 111 8.16 -16.03 -13.69
N GLY A 112 8.94 -15.00 -13.36
CA GLY A 112 9.19 -14.59 -11.98
C GLY A 112 7.97 -13.96 -11.30
N GLN A 113 7.14 -13.24 -12.04
CA GLN A 113 6.02 -12.49 -11.45
C GLN A 113 4.68 -13.16 -11.75
N TYR A 114 4.31 -13.35 -13.03
CA TYR A 114 3.01 -13.94 -13.34
C TYR A 114 2.92 -15.41 -12.94
N VAL A 115 3.96 -16.22 -13.18
CA VAL A 115 3.91 -17.65 -12.82
C VAL A 115 4.25 -17.85 -11.35
N ALA A 116 5.42 -17.39 -10.91
CA ALA A 116 5.92 -17.71 -9.58
C ALA A 116 5.22 -16.96 -8.46
N PHE A 117 4.71 -15.73 -8.67
CA PHE A 117 4.06 -14.95 -7.61
C PHE A 117 2.54 -14.95 -7.79
N GLY A 118 2.05 -14.37 -8.90
CA GLY A 118 0.62 -14.32 -9.21
C GLY A 118 0.00 -15.72 -9.35
N GLY A 119 0.65 -16.60 -10.11
CA GLY A 119 0.21 -17.97 -10.34
C GLY A 119 0.27 -18.83 -9.08
N LEU A 120 1.30 -18.68 -8.25
CA LEU A 120 1.37 -19.34 -6.94
C LEU A 120 0.22 -18.89 -6.03
N ALA A 121 -0.03 -17.58 -5.94
CA ALA A 121 -1.08 -17.03 -5.09
C ALA A 121 -2.48 -17.48 -5.54
N VAL A 122 -2.79 -17.35 -6.83
CA VAL A 122 -4.07 -17.80 -7.42
C VAL A 122 -4.21 -19.31 -7.31
N GLY A 123 -3.14 -20.07 -7.61
CA GLY A 123 -3.11 -21.52 -7.50
C GLY A 123 -3.32 -22.01 -6.07
N TYR A 124 -2.72 -21.32 -5.09
CA TYR A 124 -2.93 -21.60 -3.67
C TYR A 124 -4.38 -21.38 -3.23
N LEU A 125 -4.99 -20.26 -3.64
CA LEU A 125 -6.40 -19.97 -3.32
C LEU A 125 -7.34 -20.96 -4.04
N ALA A 126 -7.05 -21.33 -5.28
CA ALA A 126 -7.79 -22.36 -5.99
C ALA A 126 -7.68 -23.73 -5.29
N TRP A 127 -6.48 -24.10 -4.83
CA TRP A 127 -6.25 -25.33 -4.04
C TRP A 127 -7.00 -25.31 -2.71
N ARG A 128 -7.18 -24.13 -2.11
CA ARG A 128 -8.04 -23.91 -0.93
C ARG A 128 -9.54 -24.00 -1.22
N GLY A 129 -9.94 -24.21 -2.48
CA GLY A 129 -11.33 -24.38 -2.89
C GLY A 129 -12.05 -23.09 -3.30
N PHE A 130 -11.34 -21.96 -3.42
CA PHE A 130 -11.95 -20.73 -3.92
C PHE A 130 -12.15 -20.82 -5.45
N ASP A 131 -13.36 -20.51 -5.89
CA ASP A 131 -13.63 -20.29 -7.32
C ASP A 131 -13.15 -18.88 -7.74
N ARG A 132 -13.35 -18.53 -9.02
CA ARG A 132 -12.90 -17.23 -9.55
C ARG A 132 -13.49 -16.05 -8.77
N THR A 133 -14.76 -16.11 -8.43
CA THR A 133 -15.45 -15.03 -7.71
C THR A 133 -14.93 -14.93 -6.28
N GLY A 134 -14.75 -16.08 -5.63
CA GLY A 134 -14.17 -16.20 -4.29
C GLY A 134 -12.74 -15.66 -4.21
N ILE A 135 -11.91 -15.90 -5.22
CA ILE A 135 -10.54 -15.34 -5.30
C ILE A 135 -10.60 -13.82 -5.39
N VAL A 136 -11.43 -13.28 -6.29
CA VAL A 136 -11.58 -11.82 -6.46
C VAL A 136 -12.08 -11.17 -5.16
N SER A 137 -13.03 -11.79 -4.47
CA SER A 137 -13.54 -11.27 -3.20
C SER A 137 -12.54 -11.41 -2.06
N TYR A 138 -11.82 -12.52 -1.97
CA TYR A 138 -10.78 -12.76 -0.95
C TYR A 138 -9.65 -11.75 -1.05
N LEU A 139 -9.23 -11.47 -2.29
CA LEU A 139 -8.21 -10.47 -2.58
C LEU A 139 -8.75 -9.03 -2.55
N GLY A 140 -10.07 -8.80 -2.44
CA GLY A 140 -10.64 -7.46 -2.49
C GLY A 140 -10.36 -6.71 -3.80
N VAL A 141 -10.29 -7.39 -4.95
CA VAL A 141 -9.95 -6.72 -6.22
C VAL A 141 -11.14 -5.90 -6.70
N ARG A 142 -11.05 -4.58 -6.59
CA ARG A 142 -12.09 -3.64 -7.05
C ARG A 142 -11.49 -2.33 -7.56
N ARG A 143 -12.26 -1.59 -8.35
CA ARG A 143 -11.83 -0.26 -8.82
C ARG A 143 -11.67 0.68 -7.60
N PRO A 144 -10.52 1.38 -7.46
CA PRO A 144 -10.35 2.38 -6.41
C PRO A 144 -11.31 3.56 -6.60
N SER A 145 -11.84 4.05 -5.48
CA SER A 145 -12.50 5.36 -5.41
C SER A 145 -11.48 6.51 -5.53
N LEU A 146 -11.94 7.73 -5.78
CA LEU A 146 -11.06 8.91 -5.83
C LEU A 146 -10.30 9.13 -4.52
N THR A 147 -10.95 8.87 -3.37
CA THR A 147 -10.32 8.93 -2.05
C THR A 147 -9.17 7.92 -1.95
N GLU A 148 -9.37 6.70 -2.44
CA GLU A 148 -8.34 5.67 -2.45
C GLU A 148 -7.20 5.97 -3.42
N VAL A 149 -7.47 6.62 -4.55
CA VAL A 149 -6.42 7.18 -5.42
C VAL A 149 -5.62 8.25 -4.67
N GLY A 150 -6.29 9.10 -3.88
CA GLY A 150 -5.62 10.03 -2.97
C GLY A 150 -4.72 9.33 -1.95
N LEU A 151 -5.12 8.16 -1.43
CA LEU A 151 -4.31 7.34 -0.53
C LEU A 151 -3.08 6.73 -1.22
N VAL A 152 -3.13 6.46 -2.53
CA VAL A 152 -1.94 6.06 -3.29
C VAL A 152 -0.88 7.16 -3.24
N VAL A 153 -1.27 8.41 -3.51
CA VAL A 153 -0.32 9.54 -3.47
C VAL A 153 0.12 9.85 -2.05
N GLY A 154 -0.81 9.91 -1.09
CA GLY A 154 -0.52 10.18 0.31
C GLY A 154 0.36 9.11 0.94
N GLY A 155 0.08 7.83 0.67
CA GLY A 155 0.91 6.71 1.10
C GLY A 155 2.30 6.76 0.50
N TRP A 156 2.44 7.18 -0.76
CA TRP A 156 3.74 7.36 -1.40
C TRP A 156 4.56 8.48 -0.74
N VAL A 157 3.92 9.61 -0.38
CA VAL A 157 4.58 10.68 0.40
C VAL A 157 5.05 10.16 1.77
N VAL A 158 4.24 9.35 2.46
CA VAL A 158 4.64 8.72 3.72
C VAL A 158 5.87 7.84 3.52
N ILE A 159 5.89 7.01 2.46
CA ILE A 159 7.04 6.17 2.12
C ILE A 159 8.29 7.01 1.89
N VAL A 160 8.20 8.09 1.10
CA VAL A 160 9.34 8.99 0.84
C VAL A 160 9.87 9.59 2.13
N ILE A 161 9.00 10.15 2.99
CA ILE A 161 9.40 10.72 4.27
C ILE A 161 10.08 9.67 5.15
N THR A 162 9.49 8.47 5.25
CA THR A 162 10.08 7.38 6.04
C THR A 162 11.44 6.97 5.50
N LEU A 163 11.60 6.85 4.17
CA LEU A 163 12.89 6.50 3.57
C LEU A 163 13.94 7.59 3.76
N LEU A 164 13.57 8.88 3.75
CA LEU A 164 14.50 9.96 4.07
C LEU A 164 15.00 9.86 5.51
N VAL A 165 14.10 9.60 6.48
CA VAL A 165 14.46 9.43 7.89
C VAL A 165 15.35 8.20 8.07
N VAL A 166 14.94 7.04 7.57
CA VAL A 166 15.69 5.78 7.71
C VAL A 166 17.05 5.88 7.01
N SER A 167 17.10 6.44 5.81
CA SER A 167 18.37 6.64 5.09
C SER A 167 19.30 7.62 5.80
N SER A 168 18.76 8.62 6.51
CA SER A 168 19.58 9.51 7.34
C SER A 168 20.19 8.77 8.53
N VAL A 169 19.43 7.89 9.18
CA VAL A 169 19.95 7.04 10.27
C VAL A 169 21.02 6.08 9.75
N VAL A 170 20.79 5.42 8.62
CA VAL A 170 21.76 4.51 7.99
C VAL A 170 23.08 5.23 7.69
N GLN A 171 23.01 6.45 7.15
CA GLN A 171 24.19 7.28 6.89
C GLN A 171 24.93 7.68 8.18
N LEU A 172 24.22 8.08 9.23
CA LEU A 172 24.81 8.42 10.52
C LEU A 172 25.53 7.23 11.17
N LEU A 173 25.03 6.01 10.94
CA LEU A 173 25.64 4.78 11.43
C LEU A 173 26.81 4.31 10.56
N GLY A 174 27.05 4.95 9.41
CA GLY A 174 28.04 4.51 8.42
C GLY A 174 27.75 3.10 7.87
N ALA A 175 26.48 2.70 7.88
CA ALA A 175 26.08 1.37 7.44
C ALA A 175 26.05 1.29 5.91
N GLU A 176 26.68 0.27 5.36
CA GLU A 176 26.65 -0.02 3.93
C GLU A 176 25.24 -0.46 3.50
N THR A 177 24.91 -0.23 2.23
CA THR A 177 23.69 -0.73 1.58
C THR A 177 24.06 -1.62 0.41
N ALA A 178 23.15 -2.53 0.06
CA ALA A 178 23.26 -3.40 -1.11
C ALA A 178 22.53 -2.82 -2.32
N SER A 179 23.06 -3.12 -3.51
CA SER A 179 22.43 -2.78 -4.79
C SER A 179 21.35 -3.81 -5.16
N ASN A 180 20.37 -3.38 -5.96
CA ASN A 180 19.35 -4.26 -6.52
C ASN A 180 19.77 -4.73 -7.91
N GLN A 181 19.68 -6.04 -8.19
CA GLN A 181 20.08 -6.64 -9.48
C GLN A 181 19.35 -6.00 -10.68
N SER A 182 18.07 -5.65 -10.54
CA SER A 182 17.30 -5.01 -11.61
C SER A 182 17.76 -3.58 -11.86
N ALA A 183 18.17 -2.87 -10.80
CA ALA A 183 18.76 -1.54 -10.92
C ALA A 183 20.14 -1.59 -11.58
N GLU A 184 20.97 -2.59 -11.27
CA GLU A 184 22.26 -2.79 -11.94
C GLU A 184 22.10 -3.06 -13.45
N VAL A 185 21.16 -3.92 -13.83
CA VAL A 185 20.84 -4.18 -15.24
C VAL A 185 20.37 -2.90 -15.95
N ALA A 186 19.52 -2.12 -15.28
CA ALA A 186 19.02 -0.85 -15.78
C ALA A 186 20.12 0.21 -15.94
N MET A 187 21.04 0.32 -14.97
CA MET A 187 22.20 1.21 -15.05
C MET A 187 23.11 0.87 -16.21
N ALA A 188 23.37 -0.43 -16.42
CA ALA A 188 24.17 -0.90 -17.54
C ALA A 188 23.47 -0.73 -18.90
N ASN A 189 22.13 -0.65 -18.92
CA ASN A 189 21.32 -0.59 -20.14
C ASN A 189 20.15 0.41 -20.01
N PRO A 190 20.39 1.73 -19.98
CA PRO A 190 19.35 2.71 -19.64
C PRO A 190 18.11 2.68 -20.54
N THR A 191 18.25 2.22 -21.79
CA THR A 191 17.15 2.05 -22.75
C THR A 191 16.09 1.03 -22.31
N ILE A 192 16.41 0.14 -21.35
CA ILE A 192 15.45 -0.81 -20.78
C ILE A 192 14.56 -0.19 -19.70
N ILE A 193 14.92 0.98 -19.16
CA ILE A 193 14.21 1.56 -18.01
C ILE A 193 12.73 1.85 -18.30
N PRO A 194 12.33 2.38 -19.47
CA PRO A 194 10.91 2.54 -19.79
C PRO A 194 10.12 1.22 -19.72
N LEU A 195 10.73 0.09 -20.12
CA LEU A 195 10.12 -1.24 -19.98
C LEU A 195 9.90 -1.58 -18.49
N PHE A 196 10.89 -1.33 -17.62
CA PHE A 196 10.74 -1.56 -16.19
C PHE A 196 9.65 -0.68 -15.57
N VAL A 197 9.59 0.61 -15.92
CA VAL A 197 8.54 1.53 -15.43
C VAL A 197 7.14 1.00 -15.77
N VAL A 198 6.91 0.58 -17.01
CA VAL A 198 5.63 -0.02 -17.42
C VAL A 198 5.38 -1.35 -16.70
N ALA A 199 6.41 -2.19 -16.59
CA ALA A 199 6.33 -3.48 -15.90
C ALA A 199 5.99 -3.34 -14.40
N MET A 200 6.39 -2.24 -13.74
CA MET A 200 6.03 -2.00 -12.34
C MET A 200 4.50 -1.97 -12.15
N PHE A 201 3.76 -1.36 -13.08
CA PHE A 201 2.29 -1.26 -13.01
C PHE A 201 1.56 -2.49 -13.52
N LEU A 202 2.09 -3.17 -14.54
CA LEU A 202 1.37 -4.26 -15.20
C LEU A 202 1.72 -5.64 -14.65
N VAL A 203 2.91 -5.77 -14.06
CA VAL A 203 3.51 -7.06 -13.73
C VAL A 203 3.90 -7.09 -12.25
N VAL A 204 4.92 -6.32 -11.86
CA VAL A 204 5.60 -6.45 -10.57
C VAL A 204 4.66 -6.07 -9.41
N GLY A 205 4.19 -4.82 -9.35
CA GLY A 205 3.31 -4.36 -8.27
C GLY A 205 2.06 -5.24 -8.10
N PRO A 206 1.31 -5.56 -9.16
CA PRO A 206 0.16 -6.47 -9.03
C PRO A 206 0.52 -7.86 -8.53
N CYS A 207 1.54 -8.53 -9.10
CA CYS A 207 1.87 -9.90 -8.73
C CYS A 207 2.42 -10.01 -7.31
N GLU A 208 3.28 -9.08 -6.92
CA GLU A 208 3.84 -9.03 -5.58
C GLU A 208 2.75 -8.73 -4.54
N GLU A 209 1.88 -7.74 -4.76
CA GLU A 209 0.83 -7.45 -3.79
C GLU A 209 -0.21 -8.58 -3.70
N ILE A 210 -0.55 -9.26 -4.81
CA ILE A 210 -1.40 -10.47 -4.79
C ILE A 210 -0.80 -11.51 -3.85
N LEU A 211 0.50 -11.78 -3.95
CA LEU A 211 1.14 -12.77 -3.08
C LEU A 211 1.27 -12.26 -1.64
N TYR A 212 1.81 -11.07 -1.41
CA TYR A 212 2.21 -10.64 -0.07
C TYR A 212 1.08 -9.98 0.74
N ARG A 213 0.18 -9.22 0.11
CA ARG A 213 -0.99 -8.64 0.81
C ARG A 213 -2.21 -9.52 0.69
N GLY A 214 -2.49 -9.97 -0.52
CA GLY A 214 -3.61 -10.85 -0.80
C GLY A 214 -3.49 -12.15 -0.01
N VAL A 215 -2.40 -12.90 -0.23
CA VAL A 215 -2.26 -14.24 0.34
C VAL A 215 -1.49 -14.26 1.67
N VAL A 216 -0.24 -13.78 1.73
CA VAL A 216 0.60 -13.90 2.95
C VAL A 216 -0.02 -13.12 4.11
N GLN A 217 -0.32 -11.82 3.94
CA GLN A 217 -1.00 -11.02 4.96
C GLN A 217 -2.43 -11.54 5.20
N GLY A 218 -3.22 -11.84 4.16
CA GLY A 218 -4.57 -12.37 4.30
C GLY A 218 -4.64 -13.64 5.15
N ARG A 219 -3.73 -14.59 4.93
CA ARG A 219 -3.64 -15.82 5.73
C ARG A 219 -3.27 -15.57 7.18
N LEU A 220 -2.40 -14.60 7.45
CA LEU A 220 -2.13 -14.16 8.82
C LEU A 220 -3.37 -13.50 9.44
N ARG A 221 -4.11 -12.68 8.70
CA ARG A 221 -5.31 -11.97 9.18
C ARG A 221 -6.47 -12.88 9.54
N GLU A 222 -6.55 -14.07 8.96
CA GLU A 222 -7.53 -15.09 9.35
C GLU A 222 -7.37 -15.57 10.81
N SER A 223 -6.16 -15.45 11.38
CA SER A 223 -5.84 -15.99 12.72
C SER A 223 -5.21 -14.96 13.68
N LEU A 224 -4.74 -13.81 13.19
CA LEU A 224 -4.06 -12.77 13.96
C LEU A 224 -4.70 -11.40 13.72
N PRO A 225 -4.68 -10.48 14.69
CA PRO A 225 -5.07 -9.07 14.49
C PRO A 225 -4.26 -8.36 13.40
N ALA A 226 -4.74 -7.19 12.97
CA ALA A 226 -4.15 -6.40 11.87
C ALA A 226 -2.66 -6.10 12.06
N ALA A 227 -2.29 -5.47 13.17
CA ALA A 227 -0.91 -5.02 13.40
C ALA A 227 0.14 -6.15 13.32
N PRO A 228 0.03 -7.28 14.04
CA PRO A 228 1.01 -8.37 13.93
C PRO A 228 0.99 -9.04 12.55
N ALA A 229 -0.16 -9.17 11.89
CA ALA A 229 -0.22 -9.72 10.55
C ALA A 229 0.51 -8.85 9.51
N ILE A 230 0.31 -7.53 9.57
CA ILE A 230 1.01 -6.55 8.72
C ILE A 230 2.51 -6.58 8.98
N ALA A 231 2.92 -6.61 10.25
CA ALA A 231 4.34 -6.64 10.63
C ALA A 231 5.03 -7.92 10.15
N ILE A 232 4.42 -9.09 10.36
CA ILE A 232 4.98 -10.38 9.93
C ILE A 232 5.03 -10.46 8.40
N ALA A 233 3.95 -10.13 7.70
CA ALA A 233 3.93 -10.12 6.24
C ALA A 233 4.99 -9.17 5.67
N SER A 234 5.19 -8.01 6.31
CA SER A 234 6.20 -7.05 5.90
C SER A 234 7.63 -7.51 6.16
N GLY A 235 7.86 -8.22 7.27
CA GLY A 235 9.14 -8.85 7.55
C GLY A 235 9.46 -9.93 6.51
N ILE A 236 8.49 -10.76 6.15
CA ILE A 236 8.63 -11.79 5.10
C ILE A 236 8.96 -11.13 3.75
N PHE A 237 8.16 -10.14 3.34
CA PHE A 237 8.37 -9.39 2.09
C PHE A 237 9.74 -8.71 2.04
N ALA A 238 10.15 -8.04 3.11
CA ALA A 238 11.45 -7.39 3.16
C ALA A 238 12.59 -8.41 3.11
N PHE A 239 12.49 -9.50 3.88
CA PHE A 239 13.56 -10.49 3.98
C PHE A 239 13.84 -11.20 2.66
N ILE A 240 12.81 -11.57 1.90
CA ILE A 240 13.00 -12.29 0.63
C ILE A 240 13.74 -11.46 -0.43
N HIS A 241 13.80 -10.13 -0.28
CA HIS A 241 14.57 -9.28 -1.18
C HIS A 241 16.06 -9.56 -1.12
N VAL A 242 16.56 -10.21 -0.06
CA VAL A 242 17.97 -10.65 0.03
C VAL A 242 18.44 -11.40 -1.22
N MET A 243 17.54 -12.13 -1.90
CA MET A 243 17.82 -12.89 -3.12
C MET A 243 18.04 -12.01 -4.36
N ALA A 244 17.43 -10.82 -4.38
CA ALA A 244 17.52 -9.85 -5.46
C ALA A 244 18.60 -8.77 -5.21
N LEU A 245 19.34 -8.86 -4.10
CA LEU A 245 20.36 -7.91 -3.69
C LEU A 245 21.79 -8.41 -3.96
N THR A 246 22.66 -7.50 -4.37
CA THR A 246 24.10 -7.72 -4.61
C THR A 246 24.95 -6.98 -3.57
N GLY A 247 26.15 -7.49 -3.31
CA GLY A 247 27.04 -6.96 -2.27
C GLY A 247 27.13 -7.83 -1.02
N GLY A 248 27.79 -7.29 0.01
CA GLY A 248 28.08 -8.01 1.26
C GLY A 248 26.84 -8.29 2.11
N VAL A 249 26.94 -9.29 2.99
CA VAL A 249 25.82 -9.70 3.88
C VAL A 249 25.33 -8.53 4.73
N SER A 250 26.24 -7.70 5.25
CA SER A 250 25.90 -6.50 6.03
C SER A 250 25.02 -5.54 5.22
N GLY A 251 25.49 -5.14 4.03
CA GLY A 251 24.72 -4.24 3.16
C GLY A 251 23.36 -4.79 2.74
N ARG A 252 23.25 -6.10 2.51
CA ARG A 252 21.97 -6.75 2.22
C ARG A 252 21.01 -6.67 3.39
N LEU A 253 21.47 -6.94 4.61
CA LEU A 253 20.65 -6.84 5.82
C LEU A 253 20.20 -5.41 6.09
N THR A 254 21.08 -4.42 5.87
CA THR A 254 20.71 -2.99 5.94
C THR A 254 19.60 -2.67 4.95
N THR A 255 19.75 -3.05 3.67
CA THR A 255 18.72 -2.79 2.65
C THR A 255 17.41 -3.51 2.98
N VAL A 256 17.46 -4.76 3.45
CA VAL A 256 16.27 -5.49 3.94
C VAL A 256 15.57 -4.72 5.07
N ALA A 257 16.32 -4.19 6.03
CA ALA A 257 15.75 -3.39 7.12
C ALA A 257 15.09 -2.09 6.60
N ILE A 258 15.67 -1.46 5.58
CA ILE A 258 15.06 -0.28 4.91
C ILE A 258 13.74 -0.66 4.24
N LEU A 259 13.71 -1.77 3.50
CA LEU A 259 12.53 -2.24 2.74
C LEU A 259 11.35 -2.65 3.62
N PHE A 260 11.60 -2.95 4.90
CA PHE A 260 10.54 -3.24 5.87
C PHE A 260 9.54 -2.08 6.01
N PHE A 261 10.02 -0.84 5.97
CA PHE A 261 9.17 0.33 6.25
C PHE A 261 8.17 0.65 5.13
N PRO A 262 8.54 0.72 3.84
CA PRO A 262 7.57 0.85 2.75
C PRO A 262 6.55 -0.29 2.75
N SER A 263 7.00 -1.50 3.06
CA SER A 263 6.12 -2.67 3.16
C SER A 263 5.05 -2.55 4.25
N LEU A 264 5.35 -1.90 5.38
CA LEU A 264 4.34 -1.62 6.40
C LEU A 264 3.25 -0.70 5.84
N VAL A 265 3.62 0.31 5.04
CA VAL A 265 2.67 1.25 4.42
C VAL A 265 1.76 0.51 3.43
N PHE A 266 2.32 -0.36 2.57
CA PHE A 266 1.52 -1.18 1.66
C PHE A 266 0.51 -2.05 2.42
N GLY A 267 0.95 -2.71 3.51
CA GLY A 267 0.09 -3.54 4.34
C GLY A 267 -1.00 -2.77 5.09
N ALA A 268 -0.67 -1.59 5.61
CA ALA A 268 -1.62 -0.72 6.30
C ALA A 268 -2.67 -0.14 5.33
N VAL A 269 -2.27 0.29 4.14
CA VAL A 269 -3.19 0.79 3.10
C VAL A 269 -4.10 -0.34 2.62
N TYR A 270 -3.58 -1.56 2.46
CA TYR A 270 -4.41 -2.71 2.12
C TYR A 270 -5.44 -3.01 3.21
N GLU A 271 -5.03 -3.07 4.47
CA GLU A 271 -5.94 -3.32 5.60
C GLU A 271 -7.02 -2.25 5.71
N TYR A 272 -6.65 -0.97 5.54
CA TYR A 272 -7.58 0.15 5.63
C TYR A 272 -8.61 0.15 4.50
N THR A 273 -8.19 -0.19 3.28
CA THR A 273 -9.06 -0.10 2.09
C THR A 273 -9.81 -1.39 1.81
N GLY A 274 -9.27 -2.55 2.21
CA GLY A 274 -9.75 -3.85 1.75
C GLY A 274 -9.72 -3.97 0.22
N ASN A 275 -8.83 -3.24 -0.46
CA ASN A 275 -8.74 -3.19 -1.91
C ASN A 275 -7.31 -3.37 -2.38
N LEU A 276 -7.01 -4.52 -2.99
CA LEU A 276 -5.65 -4.86 -3.42
C LEU A 276 -5.12 -3.98 -4.55
N VAL A 277 -6.00 -3.34 -5.32
CA VAL A 277 -5.56 -2.44 -6.40
C VAL A 277 -4.86 -1.21 -5.82
N VAL A 278 -5.24 -0.75 -4.63
CA VAL A 278 -4.66 0.44 -3.98
C VAL A 278 -3.19 0.23 -3.59
N PRO A 279 -2.81 -0.79 -2.77
CA PRO A 279 -1.41 -1.06 -2.47
C PRO A 279 -0.63 -1.46 -3.72
N ALA A 280 -1.24 -2.13 -4.70
CA ALA A 280 -0.57 -2.44 -5.97
C ALA A 280 -0.17 -1.17 -6.72
N LEU A 281 -1.07 -0.20 -6.88
CA LEU A 281 -0.75 1.09 -7.50
C LEU A 281 0.28 1.88 -6.71
N LEU A 282 0.20 1.87 -5.38
CA LEU A 282 1.16 2.52 -4.49
C LEU A 282 2.57 1.91 -4.62
N HIS A 283 2.66 0.58 -4.62
CA HIS A 283 3.91 -0.14 -4.81
C HIS A 283 4.47 0.13 -6.21
N SER A 284 3.64 0.01 -7.25
CA SER A 284 4.04 0.31 -8.64
C SER A 284 4.55 1.75 -8.79
N LEU A 285 3.86 2.73 -8.20
CA LEU A 285 4.26 4.13 -8.21
C LEU A 285 5.63 4.31 -7.54
N HIS A 286 5.84 3.72 -6.37
CA HIS A 286 7.10 3.82 -5.66
C HIS A 286 8.27 3.31 -6.51
N ASN A 287 8.17 2.10 -7.05
CA ASN A 287 9.24 1.51 -7.85
C ASN A 287 9.42 2.22 -9.20
N ALA A 288 8.33 2.63 -9.85
CA ALA A 288 8.39 3.38 -11.10
C ALA A 288 9.12 4.72 -10.93
N VAL A 289 8.90 5.42 -9.80
CA VAL A 289 9.64 6.65 -9.50
C VAL A 289 11.13 6.36 -9.32
N ILE A 290 11.51 5.30 -8.59
CA ILE A 290 12.92 4.91 -8.42
C ILE A 290 13.59 4.67 -9.78
N PHE A 291 12.96 3.89 -10.67
CA PHE A 291 13.48 3.66 -12.01
C PHE A 291 13.52 4.94 -12.85
N THR A 292 12.51 5.80 -12.74
CA THR A 292 12.48 7.08 -13.46
C THR A 292 13.61 8.01 -13.00
N LEU A 293 13.85 8.10 -11.69
CA LEU A 293 14.97 8.85 -11.14
C LEU A 293 16.30 8.26 -11.62
N LEU A 294 16.43 6.93 -11.64
CA LEU A 294 17.60 6.25 -12.18
C LEU A 294 17.84 6.62 -13.65
N TYR A 295 16.80 6.64 -14.48
CA TYR A 295 16.89 7.05 -15.88
C TYR A 295 17.39 8.49 -16.01
N VAL A 296 16.83 9.41 -15.21
CA VAL A 296 17.25 10.81 -15.20
C VAL A 296 18.72 10.93 -14.82
N THR A 297 19.13 10.27 -13.73
CA THR A 297 20.52 10.30 -13.24
C THR A 297 21.50 9.76 -14.28
N VAL A 298 21.21 8.61 -14.90
CA VAL A 298 22.14 7.98 -15.84
C VAL A 298 22.16 8.67 -17.22
N THR A 299 21.06 9.30 -17.63
CA THR A 299 20.96 9.93 -18.96
C THR A 299 21.38 11.40 -18.95
N TYR A 300 21.07 12.12 -17.87
CA TYR A 300 21.25 13.57 -17.79
C TYR A 300 22.13 14.02 -16.62
N GLY A 301 22.75 13.09 -15.88
CA GLY A 301 23.55 13.41 -14.68
C GLY A 301 24.63 14.46 -14.95
N ASP A 302 25.46 14.24 -15.98
CA ASP A 302 26.57 15.13 -16.35
C ASP A 302 26.07 16.52 -16.80
N GLU A 303 24.95 16.57 -17.51
CA GLU A 303 24.33 17.84 -17.96
C GLU A 303 23.77 18.62 -16.75
N LEU A 304 23.13 17.92 -15.82
CA LEU A 304 22.60 18.52 -14.59
C LEU A 304 23.71 19.03 -13.67
N GLU A 305 24.82 18.30 -13.56
CA GLU A 305 26.01 18.75 -12.82
C GLU A 305 26.63 19.98 -13.46
N GLY A 306 26.84 19.98 -14.78
CA GLY A 306 27.34 21.14 -15.52
C GLY A 306 26.41 22.37 -15.44
N MET A 307 25.09 22.17 -15.40
CA MET A 307 24.12 23.25 -15.16
C MET A 307 24.17 23.77 -13.72
N ALA A 308 24.38 22.91 -12.73
CA ALA A 308 24.51 23.30 -11.32
C ALA A 308 25.80 24.10 -11.08
N GLU A 309 26.91 23.67 -11.68
CA GLU A 309 28.20 24.37 -11.66
C GLU A 309 28.13 25.70 -12.46
N GLY A 310 27.45 25.70 -13.60
CA GLY A 310 27.19 26.93 -14.37
C GLY A 310 26.31 27.93 -13.63
N GLY A 311 25.32 27.44 -12.88
CA GLY A 311 24.44 28.26 -12.05
C GLY A 311 25.14 28.86 -10.83
N SER A 312 26.01 28.09 -10.16
CA SER A 312 26.80 28.59 -9.03
C SER A 312 27.82 29.63 -9.46
N THR A 313 28.51 29.42 -10.59
CA THR A 313 29.45 30.40 -11.16
C THR A 313 28.77 31.70 -11.60
N LEU A 314 27.56 31.62 -12.19
CA LEU A 314 26.76 32.81 -12.50
C LEU A 314 26.26 33.54 -11.25
N ALA A 315 25.89 32.80 -10.20
CA ALA A 315 25.49 33.40 -8.92
C ALA A 315 26.67 34.09 -8.20
N GLU A 316 27.86 33.49 -8.21
CA GLU A 316 29.09 34.11 -7.69
C GLU A 316 29.50 35.34 -8.50
N THR A 317 29.44 35.27 -9.84
CA THR A 317 29.76 36.41 -10.71
C THR A 317 28.74 37.53 -10.56
N GLY A 318 27.45 37.21 -10.42
CA GLY A 318 26.38 38.18 -10.15
C GLY A 318 26.52 38.87 -8.80
N ALA A 319 26.92 38.13 -7.75
CA ALA A 319 27.22 38.69 -6.43
C ALA A 319 28.45 39.60 -6.45
N ALA A 320 29.47 39.29 -7.27
CA ALA A 320 30.66 40.12 -7.44
C ALA A 320 30.41 41.41 -8.26
N LEU A 321 29.37 41.45 -9.10
CA LEU A 321 29.00 42.62 -9.91
C LEU A 321 28.00 43.56 -9.20
N LEU A 322 27.32 43.10 -8.15
CA LEU A 322 26.36 43.88 -7.36
C LEU A 322 26.93 45.20 -6.75
N PRO A 323 28.22 45.29 -6.34
CA PRO A 323 28.82 46.54 -5.86
C PRO A 323 29.21 47.55 -6.97
N LEU A 324 29.11 47.18 -8.25
CA LEU A 324 29.53 48.00 -9.41
C LEU A 324 28.37 48.70 -10.11
N LEU A 325 27.13 48.51 -9.64
CA LEU A 325 25.97 49.25 -10.14
C LEU A 325 25.97 50.66 -9.53
N PRO A 326 25.93 51.73 -10.34
CA PRO A 326 25.82 53.09 -9.81
C PRO A 326 24.46 53.25 -9.09
N ALA A 327 24.51 53.91 -7.94
CA ALA A 327 23.35 54.23 -7.10
C ALA A 327 22.32 55.12 -7.80
#